data_AF-A0A933CE08-F1
#
_entry.id   AF-A0A933CE08-F1
#
_cell.length_a   1.000
_cell.length_b   1.000
_cell.length_c   1.000
_cell.angle_alpha   90.00
_cell.angle_beta   90.00
_cell.angle_gamma   90.00
#
_symmetry.space_group_name_H-M   'P 1'
#
loop_
_entity.id
_entity.type
_entity.pdbx_description
1 polymer ?
#
loop_
_entity_poly.entity_id
_entity_poly.type
_entity_poly.pdbx_seq_one_letter_code
_entity_poly.pdbx_strand_id
1 'polypeptide(L)'
;MAGPENGNYRRKIKTAAEIHEIIGKRPRAKSVIMCHGTFDVVHPGHIRHLMYARQKADLMIASLTCDAHIMKANFRPYVPEQLRAMNLAALEAVDYVVIDPNPTPIENIRLIQPDYFAKGYEYFKDGLHPKTAEEVAALEAYGGEVIFTPGDVVYSSSAFIEMEPPRIAAEKLITLLEAEGVAFGALREAISKFSSCRVHVVGDTIVDSYTYCTLIGGTAKTPTFSVKHEKQVDYSGGAAVVSKHVRRAGAQVRFSTVMGDDALKEFVLDDLRSAGIDCEAVVDHSRPTTQKNVFIAGGYRMLKVDKVDNHPISDKALGQLSKSLGSGGAQAFVFSDFRHGIFGRRTIPLLTQSLPKDGLRVADSQVANRWGNILDFEGFDLITPNEREVRFALGDQDSVVRPLGMALYRKARAKLMIMKLGERGVIAFRPHQDGDVRGFLAIDSFVGNLVDPVGAGDAMLAYSTLALAVSGSPVIASVLGSMAAAVACERDGNNPVAPEDVVKKLDAVEKVAHYK
;
A
#
# COMPACT_ATOMS: atom_id res chain seq x y z
N MET A 1 -25.58 -10.30 -27.49
CA MET A 1 -25.95 -8.98 -28.05
C MET A 1 -24.74 -8.08 -27.93
N ALA A 2 -24.23 -7.58 -29.06
CA ALA A 2 -23.07 -6.69 -29.10
C ALA A 2 -23.39 -5.40 -28.32
N GLY A 3 -22.51 -5.02 -27.41
CA GLY A 3 -22.60 -3.75 -26.69
C GLY A 3 -22.41 -2.56 -27.65
N PRO A 4 -22.82 -1.35 -27.25
CA PRO A 4 -22.61 -0.15 -28.05
C PRO A 4 -21.12 -0.05 -28.38
N GLU A 5 -20.79 0.25 -29.63
CA GLU A 5 -19.42 0.46 -30.07
C GLU A 5 -18.71 1.40 -29.09
N ASN A 6 -17.75 0.86 -28.32
CA ASN A 6 -16.84 1.68 -27.52
C ASN A 6 -16.26 2.72 -28.47
N GLY A 7 -16.63 4.00 -28.32
CA GLY A 7 -15.97 5.09 -29.02
C GLY A 7 -14.47 4.92 -28.77
N ASN A 8 -13.72 4.48 -29.80
CA ASN A 8 -12.41 3.89 -29.60
C ASN A 8 -11.36 5.00 -29.35
N TYR A 9 -11.45 5.71 -28.23
CA TYR A 9 -10.52 6.75 -27.79
C TYR A 9 -9.09 6.21 -27.70
N ARG A 10 -8.92 4.90 -27.45
CA ARG A 10 -7.62 4.23 -27.46
C ARG A 10 -6.89 4.40 -28.79
N ARG A 11 -7.60 4.63 -29.91
CA ARG A 11 -6.98 4.93 -31.21
C ARG A 11 -6.14 6.21 -31.22
N LYS A 12 -6.44 7.16 -30.32
CA LYS A 12 -5.69 8.41 -30.17
C LYS A 12 -4.48 8.26 -29.25
N ILE A 13 -4.44 7.24 -28.40
CA ILE A 13 -3.32 7.00 -27.49
C ILE A 13 -2.24 6.24 -28.27
N LYS A 14 -1.08 6.88 -28.47
CA LYS A 14 0.00 6.40 -29.33
C LYS A 14 1.36 6.63 -28.69
N THR A 15 2.34 5.81 -29.04
CA THR A 15 3.75 6.05 -28.72
C THR A 15 4.30 7.21 -29.56
N ALA A 16 5.36 7.87 -29.07
CA ALA A 16 5.98 8.96 -29.81
C ALA A 16 6.52 8.52 -31.19
N ALA A 17 7.00 7.28 -31.31
CA ALA A 17 7.43 6.70 -32.58
C ALA A 17 6.27 6.51 -33.56
N GLU A 18 5.14 5.93 -33.11
CA GLU A 18 3.93 5.82 -33.95
C GLU A 18 3.43 7.19 -34.39
N ILE A 19 3.43 8.19 -33.50
CA ILE A 19 3.04 9.56 -33.86
C ILE A 19 3.97 10.11 -34.94
N HIS A 20 5.29 9.96 -34.78
CA HIS A 20 6.28 10.40 -35.77
C HIS A 20 6.02 9.76 -37.15
N GLU A 21 5.73 8.46 -37.19
CA GLU A 21 5.37 7.74 -38.42
C GLU A 21 4.07 8.27 -39.05
N ILE A 22 3.05 8.55 -38.24
CA ILE A 22 1.74 9.05 -38.69
C ILE A 22 1.84 10.46 -39.28
N ILE A 23 2.57 11.36 -38.62
CA ILE A 23 2.66 12.78 -39.05
C ILE A 23 3.75 13.01 -40.10
N GLY A 24 4.71 12.09 -40.21
CA GLY A 24 5.85 12.18 -41.13
C GLY A 24 6.90 13.23 -40.74
N LYS A 25 7.92 13.36 -41.60
CA LYS A 25 9.03 14.31 -41.43
C LYS A 25 8.65 15.72 -41.91
N ARG A 26 9.30 16.75 -41.36
CA ARG A 26 9.15 18.13 -41.83
C ARG A 26 9.86 18.33 -43.19
N PRO A 27 9.38 19.26 -44.05
CA PRO A 27 8.17 20.06 -43.91
C PRO A 27 6.89 19.24 -44.20
N ARG A 28 5.82 19.49 -43.43
CA ARG A 28 4.57 18.72 -43.51
C ARG A 28 3.47 19.52 -44.19
N ALA A 29 2.51 18.81 -44.79
CA ALA A 29 1.29 19.43 -45.33
C ALA A 29 0.31 19.89 -44.22
N LYS A 30 0.32 19.21 -43.07
CA LYS A 30 -0.46 19.56 -41.89
C LYS A 30 0.48 19.98 -40.77
N SER A 31 0.26 21.18 -40.25
CA SER A 31 0.99 21.71 -39.10
C SER A 31 0.64 20.93 -37.82
N VAL A 32 1.62 20.74 -36.95
CA VAL A 32 1.46 19.95 -35.71
C VAL A 32 1.79 20.82 -34.49
N ILE A 33 0.89 20.87 -33.51
CA ILE A 33 1.15 21.47 -32.20
C ILE A 33 1.18 20.40 -31.11
N MET A 34 2.12 20.54 -30.17
CA MET A 34 2.22 19.68 -28.99
C MET A 34 2.13 20.50 -27.71
N CYS A 35 1.37 20.04 -26.71
CA CYS A 35 1.41 20.54 -25.34
C CYS A 35 1.93 19.44 -24.40
N HIS A 36 2.53 19.82 -23.28
CA HIS A 36 3.01 18.87 -22.28
C HIS A 36 2.60 19.27 -20.85
N GLY A 37 2.25 18.30 -20.02
CA GLY A 37 1.94 18.55 -18.62
C GLY A 37 1.59 17.30 -17.82
N THR A 38 1.30 17.47 -16.53
CA THR A 38 0.81 16.37 -15.69
C THR A 38 -0.67 16.08 -15.96
N PHE A 39 -1.51 17.08 -16.17
CA PHE A 39 -2.96 16.88 -16.37
C PHE A 39 -3.60 15.98 -15.29
N ASP A 40 -3.27 16.19 -14.01
CA ASP A 40 -3.71 15.31 -12.90
C ASP A 40 -5.24 15.27 -12.85
N VAL A 41 -5.88 16.43 -12.72
CA VAL A 41 -7.32 16.60 -12.92
C VAL A 41 -7.54 17.64 -14.01
N VAL A 42 -8.24 17.26 -15.07
CA VAL A 42 -8.62 18.16 -16.16
C VAL A 42 -9.66 19.16 -15.64
N HIS A 43 -9.42 20.44 -15.90
CA HIS A 43 -10.27 21.56 -15.45
C HIS A 43 -10.42 22.59 -16.57
N PRO A 44 -11.30 23.60 -16.45
CA PRO A 44 -11.55 24.56 -17.54
C PRO A 44 -10.31 25.28 -18.07
N GLY A 45 -9.30 25.50 -17.23
CA GLY A 45 -7.99 26.01 -17.64
C GLY A 45 -7.27 25.12 -18.66
N HIS A 46 -7.20 23.81 -18.41
CA HIS A 46 -6.67 22.84 -19.38
C HIS A 46 -7.49 22.86 -20.68
N ILE A 47 -8.83 22.86 -20.59
CA ILE A 47 -9.69 22.86 -21.80
C ILE A 47 -9.43 24.10 -22.65
N ARG A 48 -9.37 25.30 -22.06
CA ARG A 48 -9.07 26.55 -22.78
C ARG A 48 -7.67 26.54 -23.39
N HIS A 49 -6.67 26.07 -22.65
CA HIS A 49 -5.30 25.92 -23.14
C HIS A 49 -5.27 25.02 -24.39
N LEU A 50 -5.91 23.84 -24.31
CA LEU A 50 -5.92 22.87 -25.39
C LEU A 50 -6.70 23.39 -26.61
N MET A 51 -7.88 24.00 -26.40
CA MET A 51 -8.68 24.59 -27.48
C MET A 51 -7.95 25.73 -28.20
N TYR A 52 -7.22 26.58 -27.47
CA TYR A 52 -6.44 27.65 -28.09
C TYR A 52 -5.26 27.08 -28.89
N ALA A 53 -4.53 26.11 -28.32
CA ALA A 53 -3.45 25.43 -29.02
C ALA A 53 -3.94 24.80 -30.33
N ARG A 54 -5.08 24.12 -30.31
CA ARG A 54 -5.68 23.49 -31.50
C ARG A 54 -5.98 24.46 -32.65
N GLN A 55 -6.23 25.74 -32.37
CA GLN A 55 -6.48 26.76 -33.40
C GLN A 55 -5.21 27.17 -34.16
N LYS A 56 -4.02 26.84 -33.64
CA LYS A 56 -2.73 27.24 -34.22
C LYS A 56 -2.13 26.20 -35.15
N ALA A 57 -2.68 24.99 -35.18
CA ALA A 57 -2.18 23.91 -36.02
C ALA A 57 -3.29 22.96 -36.47
N ASP A 58 -3.02 22.19 -37.52
CA ASP A 58 -3.97 21.23 -38.08
C ASP A 58 -4.16 19.98 -37.22
N LEU A 59 -3.11 19.58 -36.50
CA LEU A 59 -3.08 18.42 -35.62
C LEU A 59 -2.57 18.81 -34.23
N MET A 60 -3.21 18.26 -33.20
CA MET A 60 -2.86 18.49 -31.80
C MET A 60 -2.46 17.22 -31.06
N ILE A 61 -1.28 17.25 -30.46
CA ILE A 61 -0.73 16.19 -29.62
C ILE A 61 -0.73 16.65 -28.16
N ALA A 62 -1.39 15.90 -27.28
CA ALA A 62 -1.28 16.08 -25.84
C ALA A 62 -0.29 15.08 -25.25
N SER A 63 0.87 15.57 -24.79
CA SER A 63 1.87 14.78 -24.10
C SER A 63 1.66 14.89 -22.58
N LEU A 64 1.67 13.76 -21.87
CA LEU A 64 1.56 13.76 -20.40
C LEU A 64 2.74 13.05 -19.75
N THR A 65 3.24 13.58 -18.64
CA THR A 65 4.31 12.95 -17.85
C THR A 65 3.80 11.65 -17.21
N CYS A 66 4.55 10.55 -17.35
CA CYS A 66 4.22 9.26 -16.71
C CYS A 66 4.25 9.33 -15.18
N ASP A 67 3.61 8.36 -14.51
CA ASP A 67 3.44 8.33 -13.06
C ASP A 67 4.79 8.31 -12.30
N ALA A 68 5.84 7.69 -12.86
CA ALA A 68 7.16 7.59 -12.21
C ALA A 68 7.81 8.95 -11.96
N HIS A 69 7.61 9.95 -12.82
CA HIS A 69 8.35 11.22 -12.73
C HIS A 69 7.63 12.29 -11.91
N ILE A 70 6.41 12.02 -11.45
CA ILE A 70 5.61 12.97 -10.68
C ILE A 70 5.88 12.75 -9.18
N MET A 71 6.79 13.54 -8.61
CA MET A 71 7.27 13.36 -7.23
C MET A 71 6.97 14.53 -6.28
N LYS A 72 6.35 15.60 -6.81
CA LYS A 72 6.30 16.91 -6.14
C LYS A 72 5.42 16.95 -4.88
N ALA A 73 4.54 15.97 -4.67
CA ALA A 73 3.72 15.88 -3.48
C ALA A 73 3.29 14.43 -3.19
N ASN A 74 2.85 14.18 -1.95
CA ASN A 74 2.35 12.89 -1.51
C ASN A 74 1.17 12.46 -2.40
N PHE A 75 1.14 11.19 -2.79
CA PHE A 75 0.06 10.59 -3.60
C PHE A 75 -0.16 11.27 -4.96
N ARG A 76 0.90 11.86 -5.53
CA ARG A 76 0.89 12.37 -6.90
C ARG A 76 1.54 11.40 -7.88
N PRO A 77 1.02 11.27 -9.11
CA PRO A 77 -0.26 11.86 -9.55
C PRO A 77 -1.44 11.21 -8.83
N TYR A 78 -2.52 11.96 -8.64
CA TYR A 78 -3.73 11.43 -8.04
C TYR A 78 -4.48 10.55 -9.02
N VAL A 79 -4.54 10.94 -10.30
CA VAL A 79 -5.16 10.16 -11.37
C VAL A 79 -4.06 9.40 -12.12
N PRO A 80 -4.15 8.05 -12.20
CA PRO A 80 -3.20 7.23 -12.97
C PRO A 80 -3.05 7.69 -14.43
N GLU A 81 -1.85 7.56 -14.99
CA GLU A 81 -1.52 8.01 -16.34
C GLU A 81 -2.47 7.48 -17.43
N GLN A 82 -2.97 6.25 -17.32
CA GLN A 82 -3.91 5.68 -18.30
C GLN A 82 -5.27 6.40 -18.27
N LEU A 83 -5.75 6.77 -17.08
CA LEU A 83 -6.98 7.56 -16.93
C LEU A 83 -6.77 9.01 -17.39
N ARG A 84 -5.60 9.61 -17.08
CA ARG A 84 -5.24 10.93 -17.61
C ARG A 84 -5.18 10.92 -19.15
N ALA A 85 -4.58 9.89 -19.74
CA ALA A 85 -4.51 9.72 -21.19
C ALA A 85 -5.89 9.54 -21.81
N MET A 86 -6.76 8.74 -21.18
CA MET A 86 -8.15 8.55 -21.58
C MET A 86 -8.93 9.86 -21.58
N ASN A 87 -8.81 10.66 -20.50
CA ASN A 87 -9.47 11.95 -20.37
C ASN A 87 -9.07 12.90 -21.51
N LEU A 88 -7.78 12.97 -21.85
CA LEU A 88 -7.28 13.80 -22.94
C LEU A 88 -7.73 13.27 -24.31
N ALA A 89 -7.71 11.95 -24.51
CA ALA A 89 -8.12 11.32 -25.78
C ALA A 89 -9.63 11.51 -26.05
N ALA A 90 -10.45 11.62 -25.02
CA ALA A 90 -11.87 11.91 -25.15
C ALA A 90 -12.14 13.34 -25.66
N LEU A 91 -11.20 14.28 -25.51
CA LEU A 91 -11.38 15.65 -25.98
C LEU A 91 -11.33 15.73 -27.50
N GLU A 92 -12.31 16.41 -28.10
CA GLU A 92 -12.39 16.63 -29.55
C GLU A 92 -11.17 17.41 -30.07
N ALA A 93 -10.67 18.38 -29.29
CA ALA A 93 -9.53 19.20 -29.64
C ALA A 93 -8.20 18.41 -29.74
N VAL A 94 -8.12 17.20 -29.18
CA VAL A 94 -6.88 16.40 -29.13
C VAL A 94 -6.95 15.30 -30.19
N ASP A 95 -5.98 15.28 -31.11
CA ASP A 95 -5.88 14.25 -32.16
C ASP A 95 -5.13 13.02 -31.66
N TYR A 96 -4.03 13.22 -30.92
CA TYR A 96 -3.23 12.15 -30.34
C TYR A 96 -2.80 12.46 -28.90
N VAL A 97 -2.65 11.41 -28.09
CA VAL A 97 -2.14 11.47 -26.72
C VAL A 97 -0.92 10.58 -26.61
N VAL A 98 0.13 11.08 -25.98
CA VAL A 98 1.35 10.32 -25.68
C VAL A 98 1.67 10.37 -24.19
N ILE A 99 1.94 9.20 -23.60
CA ILE A 99 2.48 9.08 -22.24
C ILE A 99 4.00 9.15 -22.36
N ASP A 100 4.60 10.20 -21.79
CA ASP A 100 6.04 10.45 -21.85
C ASP A 100 6.77 9.63 -20.77
N PRO A 101 7.65 8.69 -21.15
CA PRO A 101 8.43 7.92 -20.19
C PRO A 101 9.56 8.74 -19.54
N ASN A 102 9.78 9.99 -19.96
CA ASN A 102 10.84 10.87 -19.45
C ASN A 102 10.28 11.94 -18.50
N PRO A 103 11.12 12.50 -17.61
CA PRO A 103 10.71 13.56 -16.69
C PRO A 103 10.47 14.91 -17.37
N THR A 104 10.91 15.08 -18.63
CA THR A 104 10.76 16.30 -19.43
C THR A 104 10.38 15.94 -20.87
N PRO A 105 9.69 16.83 -21.61
CA PRO A 105 9.23 16.55 -22.97
C PRO A 105 10.32 16.55 -24.04
N ILE A 106 11.59 16.74 -23.66
CA ILE A 106 12.69 17.04 -24.61
C ILE A 106 12.87 15.93 -25.64
N GLU A 107 12.86 14.68 -25.21
CA GLU A 107 13.03 13.54 -26.13
C GLU A 107 11.83 13.40 -27.08
N ASN A 108 10.62 13.63 -26.58
CA ASN A 108 9.43 13.67 -27.42
C ASN A 108 9.45 14.83 -28.42
N ILE A 109 9.93 16.01 -28.02
CA ILE A 109 10.13 17.17 -28.92
C ILE A 109 11.12 16.81 -30.04
N ARG A 110 12.25 16.18 -29.69
CA ARG A 110 13.29 15.78 -30.66
C ARG A 110 12.81 14.71 -31.64
N LEU A 111 12.01 13.75 -31.16
CA LEU A 111 11.50 12.65 -31.97
C LEU A 111 10.32 13.07 -32.84
N ILE A 112 9.29 13.67 -32.24
CA ILE A 112 8.05 14.06 -32.93
C ILE A 112 8.29 15.28 -33.83
N GLN A 113 9.19 16.18 -33.43
CA GLN A 113 9.46 17.45 -34.11
C GLN A 113 8.19 18.25 -34.42
N PRO A 114 7.33 18.59 -33.43
CA PRO A 114 6.15 19.39 -33.68
C PRO A 114 6.52 20.78 -34.26
N ASP A 115 5.68 21.33 -35.13
CA ASP A 115 5.89 22.68 -35.67
C ASP A 115 5.76 23.73 -34.56
N TYR A 116 4.85 23.49 -33.62
CA TYR A 116 4.59 24.36 -32.48
C TYR A 116 4.59 23.60 -31.15
N PHE A 117 5.08 24.24 -30.09
CA PHE A 117 4.96 23.75 -28.72
C PHE A 117 4.19 24.74 -27.85
N ALA A 118 3.03 24.32 -27.35
CA ALA A 118 2.14 25.16 -26.56
C ALA A 118 2.52 25.13 -25.08
N LYS A 119 2.69 26.31 -24.47
CA LYS A 119 2.82 26.49 -23.01
C LYS A 119 1.77 27.44 -22.45
N GLY A 120 1.36 27.19 -21.21
CA GLY A 120 0.50 28.09 -20.45
C GLY A 120 1.21 29.40 -20.11
N TYR A 121 0.47 30.52 -20.11
CA TYR A 121 1.00 31.86 -19.81
C TYR A 121 1.63 31.98 -18.41
N GLU A 122 1.22 31.13 -17.47
CA GLU A 122 1.77 31.04 -16.12
C GLU A 122 3.28 30.71 -16.07
N TYR A 123 3.82 30.09 -17.12
CA TYR A 123 5.27 29.82 -17.26
C TYR A 123 6.08 31.01 -17.80
N PHE A 124 5.43 32.14 -18.08
CA PHE A 124 6.05 33.38 -18.56
C PHE A 124 6.10 34.47 -17.49
N LYS A 125 5.24 34.41 -16.45
CA LYS A 125 5.04 35.50 -15.47
C LYS A 125 6.26 35.84 -14.61
N ASP A 126 7.14 34.88 -14.32
CA ASP A 126 8.31 35.04 -13.44
C ASP A 126 9.66 34.91 -14.18
N GLY A 127 9.67 35.14 -15.50
CA GLY A 127 10.83 34.94 -16.37
C GLY A 127 10.92 33.51 -16.94
N LEU A 128 11.73 33.33 -17.99
CA LEU A 128 11.93 32.03 -18.64
C LEU A 128 12.59 31.04 -17.65
N HIS A 129 11.77 30.18 -17.03
CA HIS A 129 12.23 29.10 -16.18
C HIS A 129 13.30 28.25 -16.94
N PRO A 130 14.42 27.82 -16.32
CA PRO A 130 15.51 27.14 -17.02
C PRO A 130 15.08 25.92 -17.86
N LYS A 131 14.12 25.14 -17.35
CA LYS A 131 13.48 24.02 -18.08
C LYS A 131 12.84 24.43 -19.42
N THR A 132 12.31 25.65 -19.52
CA THR A 132 11.75 26.19 -20.76
C THR A 132 12.84 26.53 -21.78
N ALA A 133 14.07 26.85 -21.36
CA ALA A 133 15.16 27.14 -22.28
C ALA A 133 15.66 25.89 -23.02
N GLU A 134 15.74 24.75 -22.35
CA GLU A 134 16.12 23.46 -22.99
C GLU A 134 15.06 23.00 -24.01
N GLU A 135 13.78 23.19 -23.70
CA GLU A 135 12.69 22.89 -24.63
C GLU A 135 12.72 23.80 -25.86
N VAL A 136 12.97 25.11 -25.67
CA VAL A 136 13.14 26.08 -26.78
C VAL A 136 14.33 25.69 -27.65
N ALA A 137 15.47 25.37 -27.05
CA ALA A 137 16.66 24.92 -27.79
C ALA A 137 16.39 23.63 -28.59
N ALA A 138 15.62 22.70 -28.03
CA ALA A 138 15.23 21.48 -28.73
C ALA A 138 14.33 21.77 -29.94
N LEU A 139 13.43 22.75 -29.87
CA LEU A 139 12.57 23.21 -30.97
C LEU A 139 13.36 23.97 -32.05
N GLU A 140 14.20 24.93 -31.64
CA GLU A 140 15.01 25.76 -32.55
C GLU A 140 15.96 24.93 -33.41
N ALA A 141 16.48 23.81 -32.87
CA ALA A 141 17.37 22.90 -33.58
C ALA A 141 16.81 22.35 -34.91
N TYR A 142 15.49 22.38 -35.10
CA TYR A 142 14.83 21.97 -36.35
C TYR A 142 13.81 23.01 -36.85
N GLY A 143 13.81 24.23 -36.30
CA GLY A 143 12.92 25.33 -36.71
C GLY A 143 11.47 25.20 -36.21
N GLY A 144 11.23 24.60 -35.05
CA GLY A 144 9.94 24.66 -34.35
C GLY A 144 9.82 25.93 -33.49
N GLU A 145 8.60 26.30 -33.13
CA GLU A 145 8.33 27.54 -32.38
C GLU A 145 7.54 27.27 -31.08
N VAL A 146 7.78 28.07 -30.04
CA VAL A 146 6.98 28.03 -28.81
C VAL A 146 5.82 29.02 -28.92
N ILE A 147 4.61 28.57 -28.62
CA ILE A 147 3.41 29.40 -28.54
C ILE A 147 2.94 29.47 -27.08
N PHE A 148 2.64 30.68 -26.62
CA PHE A 148 2.01 30.89 -25.32
C PHE A 148 0.51 31.05 -25.49
N THR A 149 -0.26 30.24 -24.77
CA THR A 149 -1.73 30.35 -24.76
C THR A 149 -2.16 31.40 -23.75
N PRO A 150 -3.18 32.24 -24.02
CA PRO A 150 -3.68 33.23 -23.07
C PRO A 150 -4.07 32.55 -21.76
N GLY A 151 -3.49 33.01 -20.66
CA GLY A 151 -3.76 32.47 -19.33
C GLY A 151 -4.95 33.18 -18.71
N ASP A 152 -5.92 32.43 -18.20
CA ASP A 152 -6.99 33.00 -17.38
C ASP A 152 -7.43 32.06 -16.24
N VAL A 153 -7.48 32.65 -15.03
CA VAL A 153 -8.00 32.23 -13.71
C VAL A 153 -7.46 30.94 -13.05
N VAL A 154 -6.63 31.15 -12.01
CA VAL A 154 -6.57 30.57 -10.63
C VAL A 154 -7.13 29.17 -10.39
N TYR A 155 -6.91 28.20 -11.28
CA TYR A 155 -7.29 26.82 -11.02
C TYR A 155 -6.12 25.89 -11.37
N SER A 156 -5.60 25.20 -10.36
CA SER A 156 -4.61 24.12 -10.54
C SER A 156 -5.22 22.80 -10.09
N SER A 157 -4.85 21.69 -10.74
CA SER A 157 -5.28 20.36 -10.29
C SER A 157 -4.93 20.13 -8.82
N SER A 158 -3.77 20.62 -8.36
CA SER A 158 -3.36 20.55 -6.96
C SER A 158 -4.38 21.20 -6.03
N ALA A 159 -4.82 22.43 -6.33
CA ALA A 159 -5.78 23.16 -5.51
C ALA A 159 -7.13 22.43 -5.41
N PHE A 160 -7.64 21.88 -6.50
CA PHE A 160 -8.89 21.10 -6.46
C PHE A 160 -8.76 19.84 -5.60
N ILE A 161 -7.65 19.12 -5.75
CA ILE A 161 -7.46 17.85 -5.05
C ILE A 161 -7.15 18.08 -3.57
N GLU A 162 -6.54 19.22 -3.22
CA GLU A 162 -6.34 19.65 -1.83
C GLU A 162 -7.64 20.12 -1.17
N MET A 163 -8.59 20.68 -1.92
CA MET A 163 -9.92 21.05 -1.39
C MET A 163 -10.79 19.83 -1.14
N GLU A 164 -11.02 19.00 -2.16
CA GLU A 164 -11.77 17.75 -2.05
C GLU A 164 -11.35 16.78 -3.16
N PRO A 165 -10.61 15.70 -2.86
CA PRO A 165 -10.15 14.76 -3.87
C PRO A 165 -11.33 14.00 -4.50
N PRO A 166 -11.35 13.80 -5.83
CA PRO A 166 -12.44 13.08 -6.48
C PRO A 166 -12.45 11.60 -6.05
N ARG A 167 -13.62 11.06 -5.73
CA ARG A 167 -13.77 9.67 -5.25
C ARG A 167 -13.70 8.67 -6.41
N ILE A 168 -12.48 8.35 -6.85
CA ILE A 168 -12.22 7.46 -8.00
C ILE A 168 -11.48 6.16 -7.63
N ALA A 169 -11.63 5.69 -6.38
CA ALA A 169 -10.91 4.54 -5.85
C ALA A 169 -11.20 3.24 -6.64
N ALA A 170 -12.45 3.04 -7.07
CA ALA A 170 -12.84 1.87 -7.86
C ALA A 170 -12.19 1.92 -9.26
N GLU A 171 -12.25 3.07 -9.93
CA GLU A 171 -11.68 3.30 -11.26
C GLU A 171 -10.17 3.14 -11.26
N LYS A 172 -9.48 3.63 -10.22
CA LYS A 172 -8.05 3.41 -10.01
C LYS A 172 -7.72 1.94 -9.89
N LEU A 173 -8.50 1.18 -9.11
CA LEU A 173 -8.28 -0.26 -8.94
C LEU A 173 -8.50 -1.01 -10.26
N ILE A 174 -9.56 -0.72 -11.01
CA ILE A 174 -9.79 -1.35 -12.33
C ILE A 174 -8.62 -1.05 -13.26
N THR A 175 -8.19 0.21 -13.33
CA THR A 175 -7.09 0.62 -14.21
C THR A 175 -5.81 -0.12 -13.87
N LEU A 176 -5.51 -0.28 -12.57
CA LEU A 176 -4.40 -1.09 -12.09
C LEU A 176 -4.56 -2.56 -12.51
N LEU A 177 -5.72 -3.16 -12.28
CA LEU A 177 -6.01 -4.56 -12.62
C LEU A 177 -5.89 -4.82 -14.13
N GLU A 178 -6.43 -3.94 -14.97
CA GLU A 178 -6.31 -4.01 -16.43
C GLU A 178 -4.86 -3.89 -16.90
N ALA A 179 -4.10 -2.93 -16.35
CA ALA A 179 -2.69 -2.72 -16.70
C ALA A 179 -1.80 -3.92 -16.35
N GLU A 180 -2.20 -4.68 -15.32
CA GLU A 180 -1.52 -5.87 -14.81
C GLU A 180 -2.08 -7.18 -15.38
N GLY A 181 -3.13 -7.11 -16.22
CA GLY A 181 -3.77 -8.30 -16.79
C GLY A 181 -4.46 -9.18 -15.74
N VAL A 182 -4.89 -8.62 -14.61
CA VAL A 182 -5.56 -9.34 -13.51
C VAL A 182 -7.06 -9.04 -13.56
N ALA A 183 -7.89 -10.07 -13.58
CA ALA A 183 -9.35 -9.91 -13.48
C ALA A 183 -9.83 -10.12 -12.02
N PHE A 184 -11.01 -9.60 -11.67
CA PHE A 184 -11.66 -9.89 -10.39
C PHE A 184 -11.85 -11.39 -10.15
N GLY A 185 -12.06 -12.19 -11.21
CA GLY A 185 -12.09 -13.64 -11.14
C GLY A 185 -10.82 -14.27 -10.55
N ALA A 186 -9.64 -13.73 -10.88
CA ALA A 186 -8.36 -14.22 -10.34
C ALA A 186 -8.21 -13.90 -8.84
N LEU A 187 -8.75 -12.77 -8.38
CA LEU A 187 -8.79 -12.43 -6.95
C LEU A 187 -9.64 -13.45 -6.17
N ARG A 188 -10.80 -13.84 -6.71
CA ARG A 188 -11.69 -14.85 -6.12
C ARG A 188 -11.09 -16.25 -6.16
N GLU A 189 -10.45 -16.60 -7.26
CA GLU A 189 -9.74 -17.86 -7.41
C GLU A 189 -8.63 -17.99 -6.36
N ALA A 190 -7.85 -16.92 -6.13
CA ALA A 190 -6.83 -16.90 -5.08
C ALA A 190 -7.45 -17.17 -3.69
N ILE A 191 -8.53 -16.48 -3.33
CA ILE A 191 -9.26 -16.71 -2.06
C ILE A 191 -9.71 -18.17 -1.93
N SER A 192 -10.26 -18.76 -3.00
CA SER A 192 -10.72 -20.16 -2.98
C SER A 192 -9.60 -21.18 -2.67
N LYS A 193 -8.36 -20.84 -3.03
CA LYS A 193 -7.17 -21.68 -2.82
C LYS A 193 -6.53 -21.54 -1.44
N PHE A 194 -6.96 -20.59 -0.59
CA PHE A 194 -6.37 -20.39 0.74
C PHE A 194 -6.41 -21.64 1.62
N SER A 195 -7.45 -22.47 1.46
CA SER A 195 -7.59 -23.75 2.17
C SER A 195 -6.49 -24.77 1.88
N SER A 196 -5.78 -24.62 0.76
CA SER A 196 -4.66 -25.47 0.39
C SER A 196 -3.32 -25.05 1.02
N CYS A 197 -3.25 -23.85 1.61
CA CYS A 197 -2.04 -23.34 2.21
C CYS A 197 -1.80 -23.89 3.61
N ARG A 198 -0.53 -24.22 3.88
CA ARG A 198 -0.01 -24.43 5.23
C ARG A 198 0.89 -23.25 5.61
N VAL A 199 0.52 -22.56 6.68
CA VAL A 199 1.24 -21.39 7.19
C VAL A 199 1.76 -21.69 8.59
N HIS A 200 3.02 -21.33 8.82
CA HIS A 200 3.62 -21.35 10.15
C HIS A 200 3.79 -19.91 10.63
N VAL A 201 3.01 -19.51 11.63
CA VAL A 201 3.19 -18.22 12.30
C VAL A 201 4.17 -18.38 13.44
N VAL A 202 5.17 -17.51 13.51
CA VAL A 202 6.08 -17.40 14.65
C VAL A 202 6.05 -15.97 15.16
N GLY A 203 5.95 -15.79 16.47
CA GLY A 203 6.05 -14.45 17.02
C GLY A 203 5.60 -14.28 18.45
N ASP A 204 5.62 -13.02 18.88
CA ASP A 204 5.36 -12.64 20.26
C ASP A 204 3.86 -12.75 20.55
N THR A 205 3.48 -13.60 21.51
CA THR A 205 2.11 -13.64 22.03
C THR A 205 1.91 -12.54 23.05
N ILE A 206 0.77 -11.85 22.97
CA ILE A 206 0.38 -10.82 23.94
C ILE A 206 -1.02 -11.17 24.45
N VAL A 207 -1.26 -11.04 25.75
CA VAL A 207 -2.61 -11.01 26.30
C VAL A 207 -3.00 -9.57 26.57
N ASP A 208 -3.97 -9.06 25.82
CA ASP A 208 -4.58 -7.76 26.06
C ASP A 208 -5.71 -7.92 27.07
N SER A 209 -5.50 -7.36 28.26
CA SER A 209 -6.43 -7.46 29.39
C SER A 209 -7.16 -6.14 29.62
N TYR A 210 -8.45 -6.22 29.87
CA TYR A 210 -9.27 -5.09 30.29
C TYR A 210 -9.82 -5.36 31.68
N THR A 211 -9.23 -4.71 32.68
CA THR A 211 -9.73 -4.75 34.06
C THR A 211 -10.73 -3.62 34.28
N TYR A 212 -12.00 -3.98 34.41
CA TYR A 212 -13.08 -3.04 34.71
C TYR A 212 -13.16 -2.82 36.21
N CYS A 213 -13.22 -1.55 36.60
CA CYS A 213 -13.28 -1.12 37.97
C CYS A 213 -14.36 -0.05 38.20
N THR A 214 -14.79 0.07 39.45
CA THR A 214 -15.61 1.19 39.93
C THR A 214 -14.74 2.15 40.72
N LEU A 215 -14.79 3.45 40.43
CA LEU A 215 -14.07 4.47 41.19
C LEU A 215 -14.71 4.58 42.59
N ILE A 216 -13.92 4.36 43.64
CA ILE A 216 -14.40 4.51 45.03
C ILE A 216 -14.16 5.95 45.51
N GLY A 217 -13.00 6.54 45.16
CA GLY A 217 -12.61 7.90 45.55
C GLY A 217 -11.09 8.02 45.75
N GLY A 218 -10.61 9.25 45.98
CA GLY A 218 -9.21 9.49 46.35
C GLY A 218 -8.91 10.95 46.63
N THR A 219 -8.68 11.30 47.91
CA THR A 219 -7.80 12.37 48.42
C THR A 219 -7.90 12.52 49.96
N ALA A 220 -7.59 11.46 50.72
CA ALA A 220 -7.37 11.60 52.18
C ALA A 220 -5.91 11.31 52.62
N LYS A 221 -5.16 10.48 51.87
CA LYS A 221 -3.78 10.07 52.24
C LYS A 221 -2.76 10.26 51.12
N THR A 222 -3.14 10.04 49.86
CA THR A 222 -2.29 10.26 48.68
C THR A 222 -3.16 10.79 47.52
N PRO A 223 -2.58 11.51 46.53
CA PRO A 223 -3.28 11.95 45.33
C PRO A 223 -3.41 10.81 44.31
N THR A 224 -3.90 9.65 44.73
CA THR A 224 -4.07 8.46 43.89
C THR A 224 -5.51 7.95 43.99
N PHE A 225 -6.08 7.52 42.86
CA PHE A 225 -7.41 6.94 42.83
C PHE A 225 -7.44 5.57 43.51
N SER A 226 -8.45 5.34 44.36
CA SER A 226 -8.82 4.00 44.81
C SER A 226 -9.96 3.47 43.96
N VAL A 227 -9.80 2.25 43.48
CA VAL A 227 -10.73 1.59 42.56
C VAL A 227 -11.09 0.20 43.07
N LYS A 228 -12.35 -0.19 42.93
CA LYS A 228 -12.83 -1.55 43.20
C LYS A 228 -12.74 -2.36 41.92
N HIS A 229 -12.07 -3.51 41.95
CA HIS A 229 -12.08 -4.46 40.83
C HIS A 229 -13.49 -5.06 40.67
N GLU A 230 -14.02 -5.05 39.45
CA GLU A 230 -15.31 -5.67 39.10
C GLU A 230 -15.07 -6.96 38.31
N LYS A 231 -14.44 -6.86 37.13
CA LYS A 231 -14.13 -8.01 36.27
C LYS A 231 -12.91 -7.74 35.42
N GLN A 232 -12.29 -8.82 34.92
CA GLN A 232 -11.26 -8.76 33.90
C GLN A 232 -11.72 -9.54 32.67
N VAL A 233 -11.45 -9.00 31.49
CA VAL A 233 -11.67 -9.68 30.21
C VAL A 233 -10.35 -9.73 29.48
N ASP A 234 -9.92 -10.93 29.11
CA ASP A 234 -8.65 -11.19 28.45
C ASP A 234 -8.89 -11.54 26.97
N TYR A 235 -8.01 -11.05 26.12
CA TYR A 235 -8.00 -11.34 24.68
C TYR A 235 -6.60 -11.77 24.26
N SER A 236 -6.51 -12.83 23.47
CA SER A 236 -5.23 -13.19 22.83
C SER A 236 -4.96 -12.26 21.65
N GLY A 237 -3.82 -11.58 21.73
CA GLY A 237 -3.30 -10.61 20.76
C GLY A 237 -1.88 -10.99 20.32
N GLY A 238 -1.19 -10.04 19.72
CA GLY A 238 0.15 -10.29 19.17
C GLY A 238 0.13 -11.24 17.97
N ALA A 239 1.11 -12.12 17.88
CA ALA A 239 1.17 -13.14 16.83
C ALA A 239 0.00 -14.15 16.90
N ALA A 240 -0.62 -14.32 18.07
CA ALA A 240 -1.77 -15.21 18.24
C ALA A 240 -2.98 -14.73 17.42
N VAL A 241 -3.27 -13.42 17.39
CA VAL A 241 -4.40 -12.91 16.58
C VAL A 241 -4.10 -12.96 15.07
N VAL A 242 -2.84 -12.75 14.66
CA VAL A 242 -2.41 -13.00 13.27
C VAL A 242 -2.68 -14.46 12.87
N SER A 243 -2.35 -15.42 13.74
CA SER A 243 -2.63 -16.84 13.49
C SER A 243 -4.14 -17.13 13.33
N LYS A 244 -4.99 -16.45 14.12
CA LYS A 244 -6.46 -16.52 14.00
C LYS A 244 -6.98 -15.94 12.69
N HIS A 245 -6.43 -14.82 12.22
CA HIS A 245 -6.76 -14.26 10.89
C HIS A 245 -6.42 -15.23 9.76
N VAL A 246 -5.20 -15.78 9.78
CA VAL A 246 -4.76 -16.75 8.77
C VAL A 246 -5.64 -18.01 8.78
N ARG A 247 -5.99 -18.50 9.98
CA ARG A 247 -6.86 -19.67 10.14
C ARG A 247 -8.29 -19.40 9.66
N ARG A 248 -8.85 -18.23 9.99
CA ARG A 248 -10.20 -17.84 9.59
C ARG A 248 -10.31 -17.59 8.09
N ALA A 249 -9.26 -17.07 7.46
CA ALA A 249 -9.14 -16.95 6.01
C ALA A 249 -9.11 -18.31 5.28
N GLY A 250 -8.93 -19.42 6.01
CA GLY A 250 -9.15 -20.78 5.51
C GLY A 250 -7.91 -21.67 5.52
N ALA A 251 -6.72 -21.12 5.76
CA ALA A 251 -5.48 -21.88 5.73
C ALA A 251 -5.30 -22.80 6.96
N GLN A 252 -4.45 -23.80 6.81
CA GLN A 252 -3.96 -24.60 7.92
C GLN A 252 -2.85 -23.84 8.63
N VAL A 253 -2.94 -23.72 9.95
CA VAL A 253 -2.03 -22.89 10.74
C VAL A 253 -1.36 -23.70 11.83
N ARG A 254 -0.03 -23.64 11.82
CA ARG A 254 0.80 -23.94 12.98
C ARG A 254 1.31 -22.64 13.57
N PHE A 255 1.33 -22.53 14.88
CA PHE A 255 1.80 -21.35 15.59
C PHE A 255 2.90 -21.72 16.57
N SER A 256 4.01 -20.97 16.58
CA SER A 256 5.07 -21.10 17.58
C SER A 256 5.35 -19.78 18.25
N THR A 257 5.51 -19.82 19.57
CA THR A 257 5.70 -18.63 20.38
C THR A 257 6.45 -18.96 21.66
N VAL A 258 6.81 -17.93 22.43
CA VAL A 258 7.40 -18.07 23.77
C VAL A 258 6.44 -17.46 24.78
N MET A 259 6.12 -18.22 25.83
CA MET A 259 5.22 -17.81 26.91
C MET A 259 5.82 -18.20 28.27
N GLY A 260 5.37 -17.54 29.32
CA GLY A 260 5.72 -17.91 30.70
C GLY A 260 4.98 -19.16 31.15
N ASP A 261 5.36 -19.71 32.30
CA ASP A 261 4.62 -20.79 32.94
C ASP A 261 3.57 -20.24 33.91
N ASP A 262 2.47 -19.73 33.34
CA ASP A 262 1.42 -19.06 34.10
C ASP A 262 0.01 -19.34 33.54
N ALA A 263 -1.02 -18.85 34.24
CA ALA A 263 -2.41 -19.04 33.85
C ALA A 263 -2.76 -18.38 32.49
N LEU A 264 -2.02 -17.35 32.09
CA LEU A 264 -2.24 -16.66 30.82
C LEU A 264 -1.80 -17.51 29.63
N LYS A 265 -0.72 -18.30 29.77
CA LYS A 265 -0.33 -19.32 28.80
C LYS A 265 -1.47 -20.31 28.56
N GLU A 266 -2.08 -20.85 29.62
CA GLU A 266 -3.20 -21.81 29.47
C GLU A 266 -4.41 -21.16 28.78
N PHE A 267 -4.77 -19.92 29.16
CA PHE A 267 -5.82 -19.14 28.48
C PHE A 267 -5.57 -18.99 26.98
N VAL A 268 -4.34 -18.63 26.57
CA VAL A 268 -3.99 -18.49 25.16
C VAL A 268 -4.09 -19.84 24.43
N LEU A 269 -3.60 -20.92 25.03
CA LEU A 269 -3.67 -22.25 24.43
C LEU A 269 -5.13 -22.71 24.24
N ASP A 270 -6.01 -22.44 25.19
CA ASP A 270 -7.45 -22.73 25.07
C ASP A 270 -8.14 -21.92 23.98
N ASP A 271 -7.86 -20.62 23.88
CA ASP A 271 -8.39 -19.76 22.82
C ASP A 271 -7.94 -20.24 21.42
N LEU A 272 -6.65 -20.58 21.27
CA LEU A 272 -6.10 -21.09 20.01
C LEU A 272 -6.65 -22.46 19.64
N ARG A 273 -6.82 -23.37 20.62
CA ARG A 273 -7.48 -24.67 20.40
C ARG A 273 -8.92 -24.49 19.92
N SER A 274 -9.65 -23.55 20.53
CA SER A 274 -11.03 -23.22 20.14
C SER A 274 -11.11 -22.63 18.72
N ALA A 275 -10.07 -21.92 18.29
CA ALA A 275 -9.91 -21.45 16.92
C ALA A 275 -9.41 -22.54 15.94
N GLY A 276 -9.10 -23.74 16.41
CA GLY A 276 -8.58 -24.85 15.60
C GLY A 276 -7.16 -24.62 15.10
N ILE A 277 -6.29 -24.06 15.95
CA ILE A 277 -4.88 -23.75 15.69
C ILE A 277 -3.99 -24.63 16.57
N ASP A 278 -3.00 -25.27 15.94
CA ASP A 278 -1.97 -26.05 16.65
C ASP A 278 -0.85 -25.12 17.13
N CYS A 279 -0.74 -24.95 18.45
CA CYS A 279 0.23 -24.04 19.06
C CYS A 279 1.37 -24.82 19.75
N GLU A 280 2.56 -24.72 19.17
CA GLU A 280 3.81 -25.20 19.76
C GLU A 280 4.43 -24.10 20.65
N ALA A 281 3.90 -23.98 21.87
CA ALA A 281 4.39 -23.01 22.85
C ALA A 281 5.71 -23.45 23.49
N VAL A 282 6.73 -22.61 23.39
CA VAL A 282 7.96 -22.74 24.17
C VAL A 282 7.73 -22.08 25.53
N VAL A 283 7.77 -22.89 26.59
CA VAL A 283 7.60 -22.40 27.96
C VAL A 283 8.96 -21.93 28.51
N ASP A 284 9.04 -20.66 28.88
CA ASP A 284 10.22 -20.05 29.49
C ASP A 284 9.91 -19.59 30.92
N HIS A 285 10.40 -20.35 31.91
CA HIS A 285 10.16 -20.09 33.33
C HIS A 285 10.80 -18.80 33.86
N SER A 286 11.72 -18.18 33.12
CA SER A 286 12.36 -16.93 33.57
C SER A 286 11.58 -15.67 33.20
N ARG A 287 10.49 -15.78 32.43
CA ARG A 287 9.67 -14.62 32.00
C ARG A 287 8.18 -14.88 32.19
N PRO A 288 7.37 -13.83 32.40
CA PRO A 288 5.92 -13.95 32.35
C PRO A 288 5.42 -14.07 30.91
N THR A 289 4.23 -14.63 30.70
CA THR A 289 3.47 -14.41 29.48
C THR A 289 3.14 -12.92 29.36
N THR A 290 3.52 -12.31 28.22
CA THR A 290 3.37 -10.88 27.97
C THR A 290 1.91 -10.46 28.14
N GLN A 291 1.64 -9.59 29.12
CA GLN A 291 0.30 -9.07 29.40
C GLN A 291 0.31 -7.54 29.31
N LYS A 292 -0.65 -6.97 28.58
CA LYS A 292 -0.92 -5.53 28.56
C LYS A 292 -2.29 -5.28 29.17
N ASN A 293 -2.33 -4.80 30.41
CA ASN A 293 -3.58 -4.65 31.14
C ASN A 293 -4.01 -3.18 31.25
N VAL A 294 -5.18 -2.84 30.71
CA VAL A 294 -5.80 -1.52 30.82
C VAL A 294 -6.90 -1.53 31.88
N PHE A 295 -6.76 -0.67 32.89
CA PHE A 295 -7.75 -0.46 33.93
C PHE A 295 -8.77 0.60 33.48
N ILE A 296 -10.05 0.24 33.48
CA ILE A 296 -11.15 1.08 33.00
C ILE A 296 -12.12 1.36 34.14
N ALA A 297 -12.49 2.63 34.37
CA ALA A 297 -13.59 3.00 35.27
C ALA A 297 -14.45 4.10 34.67
N GLY A 298 -15.77 3.98 34.80
CA GLY A 298 -16.72 4.95 34.24
C GLY A 298 -16.58 5.16 32.72
N GLY A 299 -16.10 4.15 31.99
CA GLY A 299 -15.80 4.23 30.55
C GLY A 299 -14.42 4.80 30.20
N TYR A 300 -13.65 5.30 31.17
CA TYR A 300 -12.34 5.89 30.94
C TYR A 300 -11.20 4.90 31.18
N ARG A 301 -10.23 4.84 30.27
CA ARG A 301 -8.97 4.10 30.44
C ARG A 301 -8.06 4.90 31.39
N MET A 302 -7.89 4.42 32.62
CA MET A 302 -7.20 5.15 33.69
C MET A 302 -5.69 4.89 33.71
N LEU A 303 -5.29 3.62 33.59
CA LEU A 303 -3.90 3.17 33.73
C LEU A 303 -3.68 1.95 32.84
N LYS A 304 -2.48 1.85 32.26
CA LYS A 304 -2.01 0.62 31.62
C LYS A 304 -0.84 0.05 32.42
N VAL A 305 -0.91 -1.23 32.79
CA VAL A 305 0.13 -1.98 33.48
C VAL A 305 0.57 -3.14 32.58
N ASP A 306 1.80 -3.08 32.13
CA ASP A 306 2.40 -4.08 31.24
C ASP A 306 3.25 -5.06 32.08
N LYS A 307 2.93 -6.35 32.08
CA LYS A 307 3.78 -7.42 32.63
C LYS A 307 4.52 -8.09 31.47
N VAL A 308 5.78 -7.71 31.28
CA VAL A 308 6.54 -8.10 30.08
C VAL A 308 7.99 -8.40 30.45
N ASP A 309 8.58 -9.37 29.75
CA ASP A 309 10.03 -9.49 29.61
C ASP A 309 10.39 -9.21 28.15
N ASN A 310 11.44 -8.44 27.99
CA ASN A 310 11.84 -7.75 26.79
C ASN A 310 13.28 -8.10 26.39
N HIS A 311 13.93 -8.96 27.17
CA HIS A 311 15.25 -9.50 26.88
C HIS A 311 15.14 -10.56 25.78
N PRO A 312 16.19 -10.72 24.96
CA PRO A 312 16.28 -11.81 24.00
C PRO A 312 15.95 -13.17 24.63
N ILE A 313 15.31 -14.04 23.86
CA ILE A 313 15.04 -15.41 24.29
C ILE A 313 16.34 -16.20 24.47
N SER A 314 16.30 -17.24 25.31
CA SER A 314 17.44 -18.13 25.52
C SER A 314 17.78 -18.93 24.25
N ASP A 315 19.03 -19.38 24.12
CA ASP A 315 19.47 -20.21 22.99
C ASP A 315 18.70 -21.54 22.93
N LYS A 316 18.25 -22.05 24.08
CA LYS A 316 17.38 -23.24 24.17
C LYS A 316 16.01 -22.97 23.53
N ALA A 317 15.36 -21.85 23.89
CA ALA A 317 14.08 -21.46 23.31
C ALA A 317 14.20 -21.20 21.80
N LEU A 318 15.28 -20.51 21.39
CA LEU A 318 15.59 -20.29 19.98
C LEU A 318 15.73 -21.61 19.20
N GLY A 319 16.46 -22.59 19.75
CA GLY A 319 16.62 -23.91 19.12
C GLY A 319 15.29 -24.68 18.98
N GLN A 320 14.37 -24.54 19.95
CA GLN A 320 13.03 -25.13 19.86
C GLN A 320 12.19 -24.47 18.77
N LEU A 321 12.19 -23.14 18.68
CA LEU A 321 11.51 -22.40 17.60
C LEU A 321 12.08 -22.76 16.23
N SER A 322 13.41 -22.78 16.08
CA SER A 322 14.09 -23.21 14.85
C SER A 322 13.69 -24.61 14.41
N LYS A 323 13.67 -25.57 15.35
CA LYS A 323 13.23 -26.95 15.07
C LYS A 323 11.77 -27.01 14.62
N SER A 324 10.90 -26.25 15.29
CA SER A 324 9.48 -26.17 14.94
C SER A 324 9.30 -25.67 13.50
N LEU A 325 9.97 -24.56 13.16
CA LEU A 325 9.93 -23.94 11.82
C LEU A 325 10.45 -24.85 10.70
N GLY A 326 11.45 -25.69 10.99
CA GLY A 326 11.96 -26.68 10.03
C GLY A 326 11.05 -27.89 9.82
N SER A 327 9.96 -28.01 10.59
CA SER A 327 9.03 -29.14 10.57
C SER A 327 7.63 -28.73 10.09
N GLY A 328 6.78 -29.71 9.73
CA GLY A 328 5.35 -29.44 9.45
C GLY A 328 5.00 -29.02 8.02
N GLY A 329 5.98 -28.93 7.11
CA GLY A 329 5.73 -28.77 5.67
C GLY A 329 4.95 -27.51 5.29
N ALA A 330 5.10 -26.45 6.08
CA ALA A 330 4.54 -25.13 5.78
C ALA A 330 5.18 -24.53 4.51
N GLN A 331 4.38 -23.79 3.77
CA GLN A 331 4.78 -23.11 2.53
C GLN A 331 5.07 -21.63 2.77
N ALA A 332 4.45 -21.05 3.80
CA ALA A 332 4.67 -19.67 4.20
C ALA A 332 4.96 -19.56 5.70
N PHE A 333 5.86 -18.66 6.06
CA PHE A 333 6.35 -18.45 7.41
C PHE A 333 6.18 -16.98 7.77
N VAL A 334 5.29 -16.69 8.72
CA VAL A 334 4.94 -15.33 9.13
C VAL A 334 5.65 -15.00 10.43
N PHE A 335 6.55 -14.04 10.39
CA PHE A 335 7.30 -13.52 11.53
C PHE A 335 6.58 -12.26 12.04
N SER A 336 5.88 -12.39 13.16
CA SER A 336 5.05 -11.32 13.73
C SER A 336 5.69 -10.74 14.98
N ASP A 337 6.41 -9.62 14.81
CA ASP A 337 7.33 -9.05 15.79
C ASP A 337 6.71 -7.88 16.55
N PHE A 338 6.59 -8.06 17.88
CA PHE A 338 6.13 -7.04 18.82
C PHE A 338 7.24 -6.64 19.81
N ARG A 339 8.49 -7.07 19.57
CA ARG A 339 9.70 -6.74 20.33
C ARG A 339 9.71 -7.23 21.78
N HIS A 340 9.21 -8.45 22.00
CA HIS A 340 9.25 -9.16 23.29
C HIS A 340 10.32 -10.27 23.36
N GLY A 341 11.31 -10.20 22.47
CA GLY A 341 12.58 -10.92 22.60
C GLY A 341 12.79 -12.09 21.64
N ILE A 342 11.76 -12.53 20.91
CA ILE A 342 11.90 -13.58 19.90
C ILE A 342 12.76 -13.09 18.73
N PHE A 343 12.49 -11.86 18.26
CA PHE A 343 13.16 -11.30 17.09
C PHE A 343 14.20 -10.24 17.44
N GLY A 344 15.33 -10.33 16.75
CA GLY A 344 16.41 -9.37 16.78
C GLY A 344 17.52 -9.79 15.82
N ARG A 345 18.53 -8.94 15.65
CA ARG A 345 19.63 -9.14 14.70
C ARG A 345 20.35 -10.49 14.82
N ARG A 346 20.39 -11.07 16.03
CA ARG A 346 21.00 -12.39 16.29
C ARG A 346 20.03 -13.55 15.99
N THR A 347 18.75 -13.41 16.34
CA THR A 347 17.79 -14.53 16.29
C THR A 347 17.15 -14.71 14.92
N ILE A 348 16.86 -13.61 14.21
CA ILE A 348 16.23 -13.67 12.88
C ILE A 348 17.05 -14.52 11.90
N PRO A 349 18.38 -14.33 11.73
CA PRO A 349 19.17 -15.17 10.83
C PRO A 349 19.08 -16.66 11.17
N LEU A 350 19.15 -17.03 12.45
CA LEU A 350 19.10 -18.42 12.90
C LEU A 350 17.73 -19.05 12.66
N LEU A 351 16.65 -18.31 12.87
CA LEU A 351 15.29 -18.75 12.54
C LEU A 351 15.13 -18.93 11.03
N THR A 352 15.59 -17.96 10.23
CA THR A 352 15.46 -18.03 8.76
C THR A 352 16.29 -19.15 8.13
N GLN A 353 17.46 -19.48 8.70
CA GLN A 353 18.28 -20.63 8.25
C GLN A 353 17.60 -21.98 8.46
N SER A 354 16.62 -22.05 9.37
CA SER A 354 15.89 -23.27 9.68
C SER A 354 14.73 -23.53 8.71
N LEU A 355 14.41 -22.56 7.85
CA LEU A 355 13.28 -22.64 6.93
C LEU A 355 13.62 -23.50 5.69
N PRO A 356 12.62 -24.15 5.08
CA PRO A 356 12.76 -24.73 3.76
C PRO A 356 13.22 -23.69 2.73
N LYS A 357 14.04 -24.10 1.75
CA LYS A 357 14.61 -23.19 0.73
C LYS A 357 13.56 -22.39 -0.04
N ASP A 358 12.42 -23.01 -0.34
CA ASP A 358 11.33 -22.42 -1.12
C ASP A 358 10.19 -21.85 -0.24
N GLY A 359 10.42 -21.75 1.07
CA GLY A 359 9.44 -21.20 2.00
C GLY A 359 9.27 -19.69 1.84
N LEU A 360 8.03 -19.23 1.66
CA LEU A 360 7.70 -17.81 1.60
C LEU A 360 7.92 -17.17 2.97
N ARG A 361 8.86 -16.22 3.06
CA ARG A 361 9.19 -15.51 4.30
C ARG A 361 8.45 -14.19 4.37
N VAL A 362 7.62 -14.03 5.39
CA VAL A 362 6.81 -12.83 5.62
C VAL A 362 7.14 -12.23 6.97
N ALA A 363 7.24 -10.90 7.07
CA ALA A 363 7.43 -10.23 8.35
C ALA A 363 6.61 -8.95 8.52
N ASP A 364 6.14 -8.73 9.75
CA ASP A 364 5.62 -7.46 10.23
C ASP A 364 6.29 -7.15 11.56
N SER A 365 6.79 -5.91 11.73
CA SER A 365 7.53 -5.49 12.92
C SER A 365 6.96 -4.18 13.40
N GLN A 366 6.35 -4.21 14.59
CA GLN A 366 5.62 -3.07 15.12
C GLN A 366 6.54 -2.11 15.88
N VAL A 367 6.30 -0.81 15.68
CA VAL A 367 6.85 0.26 16.55
C VAL A 367 5.74 0.71 17.50
N ALA A 368 5.74 0.16 18.71
CA ALA A 368 4.81 0.52 19.78
C ALA A 368 5.56 1.23 20.93
N ASN A 369 5.47 0.71 22.16
CA ASN A 369 6.23 1.23 23.32
C ASN A 369 7.73 0.90 23.24
N ARG A 370 8.12 0.01 22.31
CA ARG A 370 9.51 -0.33 22.00
C ARG A 370 9.75 -0.19 20.52
N TRP A 371 11.02 -0.03 20.20
CA TRP A 371 11.48 0.26 18.86
C TRP A 371 11.74 -1.02 18.09
N GLY A 372 10.73 -1.45 17.34
CA GLY A 372 10.89 -2.42 16.26
C GLY A 372 11.65 -1.82 15.08
N ASN A 373 12.33 -2.67 14.32
CA ASN A 373 12.99 -2.28 13.09
C ASN A 373 12.74 -3.33 12.02
N ILE A 374 11.87 -2.99 11.08
CA ILE A 374 11.53 -3.86 9.95
C ILE A 374 12.77 -4.20 9.08
N LEU A 375 13.83 -3.38 9.12
CA LEU A 375 15.08 -3.66 8.43
C LEU A 375 15.89 -4.81 9.03
N ASP A 376 15.53 -5.31 10.22
CA ASP A 376 16.12 -6.55 10.74
C ASP A 376 15.65 -7.79 9.93
N PHE A 377 14.58 -7.67 9.14
CA PHE A 377 14.01 -8.71 8.27
C PHE A 377 14.50 -8.58 6.82
N GLU A 378 15.81 -8.43 6.65
CA GLU A 378 16.44 -8.26 5.33
C GLU A 378 16.19 -9.48 4.41
N GLY A 379 15.83 -9.23 3.15
CA GLY A 379 15.69 -10.27 2.13
C GLY A 379 14.40 -11.09 2.22
N PHE A 380 13.42 -10.67 3.03
CA PHE A 380 12.12 -11.33 3.15
C PHE A 380 11.27 -11.18 1.87
N ASP A 381 10.38 -12.13 1.63
CA ASP A 381 9.55 -12.16 0.43
C ASP A 381 8.40 -11.14 0.52
N LEU A 382 7.86 -10.91 1.71
CA LEU A 382 6.87 -9.87 1.99
C LEU A 382 7.16 -9.18 3.32
N ILE A 383 7.16 -7.84 3.33
CA ILE A 383 7.11 -7.04 4.55
C ILE A 383 5.97 -6.01 4.50
N THR A 384 5.36 -5.69 5.64
CA THR A 384 4.15 -4.85 5.69
C THR A 384 4.24 -3.64 6.62
N PRO A 385 5.29 -2.79 6.60
CA PRO A 385 5.42 -1.70 7.56
C PRO A 385 4.34 -0.61 7.36
N ASN A 386 3.98 0.12 8.40
CA ASN A 386 3.26 1.40 8.28
C ASN A 386 4.24 2.57 8.10
N GLU A 387 3.73 3.75 7.68
CA GLU A 387 4.58 4.94 7.48
C GLU A 387 5.43 5.28 8.72
N ARG A 388 4.87 5.17 9.94
CA ARG A 388 5.60 5.48 11.17
C ARG A 388 6.80 4.54 11.37
N GLU A 389 6.62 3.25 11.10
CA GLU A 389 7.67 2.23 11.13
C GLU A 389 8.75 2.51 10.08
N VAL A 390 8.34 2.92 8.87
CA VAL A 390 9.28 3.30 7.79
C VAL A 390 10.12 4.50 8.18
N ARG A 391 9.47 5.60 8.62
CA ARG A 391 10.14 6.82 9.08
C ARG A 391 11.12 6.54 10.21
N PHE A 392 10.68 5.72 11.18
CA PHE A 392 11.52 5.30 12.28
C PHE A 392 12.74 4.50 11.82
N ALA A 393 12.55 3.50 10.95
CA ALA A 393 13.63 2.63 10.48
C ALA A 393 14.69 3.37 9.61
N LEU A 394 14.28 4.44 8.92
CA LEU A 394 15.18 5.27 8.11
C LEU A 394 15.73 6.49 8.86
N GLY A 395 15.11 6.91 9.96
CA GLY A 395 15.41 8.18 10.62
C GLY A 395 14.99 9.39 9.76
N ASP A 396 13.88 9.28 9.03
CA ASP A 396 13.42 10.27 8.04
C ASP A 396 12.05 10.85 8.40
N GLN A 397 11.97 12.16 8.65
CA GLN A 397 10.74 12.86 9.03
C GLN A 397 10.08 13.64 7.88
N ASP A 398 10.83 13.93 6.81
CA ASP A 398 10.47 15.00 5.88
C ASP A 398 10.16 14.48 4.46
N SER A 399 10.68 13.30 4.11
CA SER A 399 10.50 12.75 2.76
C SER A 399 9.04 12.49 2.44
N VAL A 400 8.70 12.73 1.17
CA VAL A 400 7.44 12.31 0.55
C VAL A 400 7.31 10.79 0.64
N VAL A 401 6.07 10.31 0.82
CA VAL A 401 5.71 8.91 1.07
C VAL A 401 6.35 7.93 0.07
N ARG A 402 6.36 8.26 -1.22
CA ARG A 402 6.89 7.35 -2.26
C ARG A 402 8.42 7.23 -2.23
N PRO A 403 9.23 8.30 -2.26
CA PRO A 403 10.68 8.22 -2.03
C PRO A 403 11.05 7.54 -0.71
N LEU A 404 10.32 7.84 0.36
CA LEU A 404 10.51 7.23 1.68
C LEU A 404 10.34 5.71 1.62
N GLY A 405 9.22 5.23 1.06
CA GLY A 405 8.95 3.81 0.91
C GLY A 405 9.96 3.13 -0.01
N MET A 406 10.35 3.76 -1.12
CA MET A 406 11.37 3.23 -2.04
C MET A 406 12.73 3.07 -1.35
N ALA A 407 13.14 4.02 -0.51
CA ALA A 407 14.39 3.94 0.23
C ALA A 407 14.39 2.75 1.21
N LEU A 408 13.28 2.53 1.93
CA LEU A 408 13.14 1.39 2.83
C LEU A 408 13.13 0.07 2.06
N TYR A 409 12.33 -0.02 0.99
CA TYR A 409 12.23 -1.22 0.15
C TYR A 409 13.60 -1.67 -0.36
N ARG A 410 14.39 -0.74 -0.90
CA ARG A 410 15.77 -1.02 -1.37
C ARG A 410 16.69 -1.46 -0.24
N LYS A 411 16.60 -0.82 0.94
CA LYS A 411 17.43 -1.16 2.11
C LYS A 411 17.05 -2.50 2.73
N ALA A 412 15.76 -2.83 2.76
CA ALA A 412 15.25 -4.11 3.25
C ALA A 412 15.54 -5.27 2.28
N ARG A 413 15.79 -4.98 1.00
CA ARG A 413 15.96 -5.99 -0.07
C ARG A 413 14.80 -6.99 -0.13
N ALA A 414 13.60 -6.53 0.22
CA ALA A 414 12.40 -7.37 0.19
C ALA A 414 11.97 -7.65 -1.26
N LYS A 415 11.27 -8.77 -1.50
CA LYS A 415 10.63 -9.02 -2.81
C LYS A 415 9.27 -8.33 -2.96
N LEU A 416 8.62 -7.98 -1.86
CA LEU A 416 7.41 -7.19 -1.86
C LEU A 416 7.37 -6.41 -0.55
N MET A 417 7.13 -5.11 -0.62
CA MET A 417 6.83 -4.31 0.55
C MET A 417 5.47 -3.65 0.37
N ILE A 418 4.51 -3.92 1.25
CA ILE A 418 3.22 -3.25 1.27
C ILE A 418 3.23 -2.24 2.41
N MET A 419 3.37 -0.96 2.09
CA MET A 419 3.41 0.11 3.08
C MET A 419 2.01 0.60 3.42
N LYS A 420 1.63 0.48 4.70
CA LYS A 420 0.31 0.83 5.25
C LYS A 420 0.23 2.35 5.49
N LEU A 421 -0.82 3.00 4.98
CA LEU A 421 -1.00 4.46 5.03
C LEU A 421 -2.30 4.91 5.70
N GLY A 422 -2.96 4.00 6.44
CA GLY A 422 -4.20 4.26 7.16
C GLY A 422 -5.37 4.50 6.20
N GLU A 423 -6.11 5.58 6.40
CA GLU A 423 -7.24 5.99 5.54
C GLU A 423 -6.83 6.22 4.07
N ARG A 424 -5.55 6.46 3.80
CA ARG A 424 -5.01 6.66 2.45
C ARG A 424 -4.73 5.34 1.71
N GLY A 425 -5.03 4.20 2.33
CA GLY A 425 -4.84 2.87 1.73
C GLY A 425 -3.40 2.36 1.88
N VAL A 426 -2.84 1.84 0.79
CA VAL A 426 -1.49 1.26 0.74
C VAL A 426 -0.71 1.66 -0.50
N ILE A 427 0.61 1.66 -0.38
CA ILE A 427 1.52 1.67 -1.52
C ILE A 427 2.42 0.44 -1.45
N ALA A 428 2.41 -0.38 -2.50
CA ALA A 428 3.22 -1.58 -2.58
C ALA A 428 4.40 -1.38 -3.52
N PHE A 429 5.58 -1.84 -3.13
CA PHE A 429 6.83 -1.80 -3.88
C PHE A 429 7.27 -3.21 -4.24
N ARG A 430 7.67 -3.43 -5.50
CA ARG A 430 7.98 -4.77 -6.05
C ARG A 430 9.18 -4.72 -7.01
N PRO A 431 9.80 -5.87 -7.30
CA PRO A 431 10.94 -5.97 -8.20
C PRO A 431 10.59 -5.40 -9.56
N HIS A 432 11.45 -4.52 -10.04
CA HIS A 432 11.43 -4.05 -11.40
C HIS A 432 12.84 -3.70 -11.86
N GLN A 433 13.09 -3.72 -13.17
CA GLN A 433 14.21 -3.02 -13.77
C GLN A 433 14.20 -1.53 -13.35
N ASP A 434 15.37 -0.98 -13.01
CA ASP A 434 15.51 0.41 -12.60
C ASP A 434 14.96 1.36 -13.67
N GLY A 435 14.09 2.28 -13.26
CA GLY A 435 13.45 3.26 -14.14
C GLY A 435 12.05 2.89 -14.63
N ASP A 436 11.54 1.70 -14.34
CA ASP A 436 10.18 1.33 -14.72
C ASP A 436 9.11 1.90 -13.76
N VAL A 437 8.08 2.49 -14.37
CA VAL A 437 6.89 3.06 -13.74
C VAL A 437 6.08 2.05 -12.92
N ARG A 438 6.20 0.75 -13.21
CA ARG A 438 5.46 -0.34 -12.55
C ARG A 438 6.13 -0.88 -11.29
N GLY A 439 7.25 -0.30 -10.85
CA GLY A 439 7.97 -0.70 -9.63
C GLY A 439 7.20 -0.46 -8.32
N PHE A 440 6.09 0.27 -8.38
CA PHE A 440 5.15 0.41 -7.27
C PHE A 440 3.70 0.41 -7.77
N LEU A 441 2.76 0.19 -6.85
CA LEU A 441 1.33 0.36 -7.08
C LEU A 441 0.69 1.02 -5.86
N ALA A 442 -0.31 1.87 -6.09
CA ALA A 442 -1.08 2.53 -5.04
C ALA A 442 -2.52 2.01 -5.06
N ILE A 443 -3.05 1.68 -3.89
CA ILE A 443 -4.41 1.17 -3.71
C ILE A 443 -5.05 2.01 -2.61
N ASP A 444 -6.12 2.72 -2.93
CA ASP A 444 -6.89 3.51 -1.96
C ASP A 444 -7.55 2.61 -0.89
N SER A 445 -8.06 3.23 0.17
CA SER A 445 -8.86 2.54 1.18
C SER A 445 -10.26 2.21 0.63
N PHE A 446 -10.73 0.99 0.87
CA PHE A 446 -12.08 0.54 0.53
C PHE A 446 -12.99 0.41 1.77
N VAL A 447 -12.64 1.09 2.86
CA VAL A 447 -13.49 1.20 4.05
C VAL A 447 -14.71 2.05 3.71
N GLY A 448 -15.89 1.47 3.79
CA GLY A 448 -17.16 2.17 3.60
C GLY A 448 -17.68 2.80 4.88
N ASN A 449 -17.67 2.06 5.98
CA ASN A 449 -18.17 2.51 7.29
C ASN A 449 -17.17 2.17 8.40
N LEU A 450 -16.30 3.12 8.76
CA LEU A 450 -15.29 2.93 9.79
C LEU A 450 -15.95 2.70 11.17
N VAL A 451 -15.61 1.58 11.81
CA VAL A 451 -16.04 1.23 13.17
C VAL A 451 -14.84 1.23 14.11
N ASP A 452 -13.84 0.38 13.85
CA ASP A 452 -12.60 0.29 14.65
C ASP A 452 -11.43 -0.16 13.76
N PRO A 453 -10.32 0.60 13.64
CA PRO A 453 -9.17 0.18 12.83
C PRO A 453 -8.30 -0.92 13.47
N VAL A 454 -8.59 -1.33 14.71
CA VAL A 454 -7.81 -2.37 15.40
C VAL A 454 -7.85 -3.69 14.62
N GLY A 455 -6.67 -4.27 14.35
CA GLY A 455 -6.56 -5.54 13.62
C GLY A 455 -6.52 -5.43 12.10
N ALA A 456 -6.68 -4.23 11.52
CA ALA A 456 -6.61 -4.04 10.07
C ALA A 456 -5.24 -4.46 9.48
N GLY A 457 -4.15 -4.19 10.21
CA GLY A 457 -2.81 -4.64 9.84
C GLY A 457 -2.66 -6.16 9.87
N ASP A 458 -3.24 -6.83 10.86
CA ASP A 458 -3.18 -8.29 11.01
C ASP A 458 -3.98 -9.00 9.91
N ALA A 459 -5.17 -8.48 9.59
CA ALA A 459 -5.99 -8.96 8.48
C ALA A 459 -5.29 -8.76 7.13
N MET A 460 -4.67 -7.59 6.92
CA MET A 460 -3.88 -7.33 5.73
C MET A 460 -2.73 -8.32 5.59
N LEU A 461 -1.94 -8.49 6.64
CA LEU A 461 -0.80 -9.41 6.68
C LEU A 461 -1.22 -10.84 6.34
N ALA A 462 -2.31 -11.31 6.94
CA ALA A 462 -2.85 -12.65 6.70
C ALA A 462 -3.28 -12.85 5.24
N TYR A 463 -4.12 -11.96 4.69
CA TYR A 463 -4.60 -12.10 3.32
C TYR A 463 -3.50 -11.88 2.29
N SER A 464 -2.58 -10.95 2.53
CA SER A 464 -1.44 -10.70 1.63
C SER A 464 -0.51 -11.90 1.59
N THR A 465 -0.26 -12.54 2.74
CA THR A 465 0.54 -13.77 2.83
C THR A 465 -0.08 -14.90 2.02
N LEU A 466 -1.36 -15.18 2.26
CA LEU A 466 -2.06 -16.29 1.60
C LEU A 466 -2.20 -16.06 0.10
N ALA A 467 -2.58 -14.84 -0.30
CA ALA A 467 -2.67 -14.43 -1.69
C ALA A 467 -1.33 -14.56 -2.43
N LEU A 468 -0.23 -14.12 -1.80
CA LEU A 468 1.10 -14.25 -2.38
C LEU A 468 1.51 -15.72 -2.49
N ALA A 469 1.22 -16.54 -1.47
CA ALA A 469 1.54 -17.97 -1.45
C ALA A 469 0.82 -18.77 -2.57
N VAL A 470 -0.45 -18.47 -2.84
CA VAL A 470 -1.23 -19.21 -3.87
C VAL A 470 -1.06 -18.68 -5.29
N SER A 471 -0.80 -17.38 -5.45
CA SER A 471 -0.80 -16.74 -6.77
C SER A 471 0.58 -16.32 -7.26
N GLY A 472 1.55 -16.13 -6.35
CA GLY A 472 2.83 -15.50 -6.66
C GLY A 472 2.73 -14.05 -7.14
N SER A 473 1.53 -13.44 -7.16
CA SER A 473 1.29 -12.12 -7.72
C SER A 473 1.31 -11.03 -6.63
N PRO A 474 2.25 -10.06 -6.71
CA PRO A 474 2.26 -8.91 -5.81
C PRO A 474 0.99 -8.07 -5.86
N VAL A 475 0.34 -8.01 -7.04
CA VAL A 475 -0.90 -7.25 -7.26
C VAL A 475 -2.04 -7.91 -6.50
N ILE A 476 -2.24 -9.22 -6.68
CA ILE A 476 -3.29 -9.98 -6.00
C ILE A 476 -3.07 -9.92 -4.49
N ALA A 477 -1.83 -10.06 -4.01
CA ALA A 477 -1.49 -9.93 -2.60
C ALA A 477 -1.85 -8.56 -2.02
N SER A 478 -1.49 -7.48 -2.71
CA SER A 478 -1.75 -6.11 -2.25
C SER A 478 -3.23 -5.77 -2.26
N VAL A 479 -3.98 -6.20 -3.28
CA VAL A 479 -5.42 -5.95 -3.40
C VAL A 479 -6.19 -6.72 -2.33
N LEU A 480 -5.96 -8.02 -2.20
CA LEU A 480 -6.66 -8.85 -1.21
C LEU A 480 -6.32 -8.43 0.23
N GLY A 481 -5.05 -8.07 0.49
CA GLY A 481 -4.64 -7.49 1.76
C GLY A 481 -5.40 -6.19 2.09
N SER A 482 -5.50 -5.27 1.14
CA SER A 482 -6.24 -4.02 1.31
C SER A 482 -7.74 -4.25 1.55
N MET A 483 -8.36 -5.18 0.83
CA MET A 483 -9.77 -5.52 1.03
C MET A 483 -10.02 -6.16 2.41
N ALA A 484 -9.14 -7.03 2.88
CA ALA A 484 -9.24 -7.62 4.21
C ALA A 484 -9.06 -6.58 5.32
N ALA A 485 -8.11 -5.65 5.16
CA ALA A 485 -7.95 -4.52 6.07
C ALA A 485 -9.23 -3.67 6.13
N ALA A 486 -9.85 -3.41 4.97
CA ALA A 486 -11.09 -2.65 4.91
C ALA A 486 -12.24 -3.36 5.67
N VAL A 487 -12.39 -4.68 5.49
CA VAL A 487 -13.39 -5.46 6.23
C VAL A 487 -13.13 -5.45 7.73
N ALA A 488 -11.87 -5.54 8.16
CA ALA A 488 -11.51 -5.47 9.58
C ALA A 488 -11.89 -4.11 10.19
N CYS A 489 -11.60 -3.00 9.50
CA CYS A 489 -11.94 -1.64 9.93
C CYS A 489 -13.45 -1.39 10.12
N GLU A 490 -14.32 -2.19 9.48
CA GLU A 490 -15.78 -2.06 9.53
C GLU A 490 -16.42 -2.87 10.65
N ARG A 491 -15.60 -3.41 11.56
CA ARG A 491 -16.02 -4.23 12.70
C ARG A 491 -15.41 -3.67 13.97
N ASP A 492 -16.06 -3.94 15.10
CA ASP A 492 -15.52 -3.60 16.41
C ASP A 492 -14.44 -4.62 16.81
N GLY A 493 -13.28 -4.13 17.25
CA GLY A 493 -12.17 -4.97 17.72
C GLY A 493 -11.46 -5.84 16.67
N ASN A 494 -10.48 -6.62 17.14
CA ASN A 494 -9.60 -7.43 16.28
C ASN A 494 -10.22 -8.80 15.92
N ASN A 495 -11.33 -8.78 15.16
CA ASN A 495 -12.04 -9.99 14.77
C ASN A 495 -11.46 -10.61 13.48
N PRO A 496 -11.16 -11.93 13.46
CA PRO A 496 -10.67 -12.62 12.27
C PRO A 496 -11.58 -12.46 11.04
N VAL A 497 -10.99 -12.10 9.89
CA VAL A 497 -11.73 -11.81 8.65
C VAL A 497 -12.01 -13.08 7.84
N ALA A 498 -13.28 -13.31 7.49
CA ALA A 498 -13.70 -14.46 6.71
C ALA A 498 -13.62 -14.22 5.19
N PRO A 499 -13.32 -15.25 4.38
CA PRO A 499 -13.21 -15.14 2.92
C PRO A 499 -14.45 -14.55 2.27
N GLU A 500 -15.64 -14.92 2.75
CA GLU A 500 -16.92 -14.49 2.20
C GLU A 500 -17.11 -12.98 2.32
N ASP A 501 -16.55 -12.36 3.36
CA ASP A 501 -16.64 -10.93 3.60
C ASP A 501 -15.73 -10.14 2.64
N VAL A 502 -14.55 -10.67 2.36
CA VAL A 502 -13.63 -10.09 1.36
C VAL A 502 -14.20 -10.25 -0.04
N VAL A 503 -14.82 -11.39 -0.37
CA VAL A 503 -15.53 -11.60 -1.64
C VAL A 503 -16.67 -10.59 -1.80
N LYS A 504 -17.50 -10.38 -0.78
CA LYS A 504 -18.57 -9.35 -0.80
C LYS A 504 -18.01 -7.95 -1.03
N LYS A 505 -16.86 -7.63 -0.41
CA LYS A 505 -16.18 -6.35 -0.63
C LYS A 505 -15.74 -6.19 -2.08
N LEU A 506 -15.12 -7.22 -2.65
CA LEU A 506 -14.74 -7.25 -4.06
C LEU A 506 -15.96 -7.09 -4.98
N ASP A 507 -17.06 -7.76 -4.70
CA ASP A 507 -18.31 -7.65 -5.47
C ASP A 507 -18.87 -6.23 -5.45
N ALA A 508 -18.82 -5.56 -4.29
CA ALA A 508 -19.27 -4.18 -4.17
C ALA A 508 -18.40 -3.23 -5.01
N VAL A 509 -17.07 -3.41 -4.99
CA VAL A 509 -16.14 -2.60 -5.78
C VAL A 509 -16.29 -2.89 -7.27
N GLU A 510 -16.39 -4.16 -7.68
CA GLU A 510 -16.64 -4.59 -9.06
C GLU A 510 -17.98 -4.05 -9.60
N LYS A 511 -19.01 -3.97 -8.75
CA LYS A 511 -20.30 -3.39 -9.12
C LYS A 511 -20.20 -1.88 -9.38
N VAL A 512 -19.54 -1.14 -8.50
CA VAL A 512 -19.31 0.31 -8.70
C VAL A 512 -18.49 0.55 -9.97
N ALA A 513 -17.46 -0.27 -10.17
CA ALA A 513 -16.60 -0.28 -11.33
C ALA A 513 -17.33 -0.50 -12.67
N HIS A 514 -18.33 -1.37 -12.67
CA HIS A 514 -19.07 -1.76 -13.88
C HIS A 514 -20.46 -1.15 -14.00
N TYR A 515 -20.79 -0.11 -13.21
CA TYR A 515 -22.00 0.65 -13.44
C TYR A 515 -21.95 1.30 -14.83
N LYS A 516 -22.65 0.66 -15.77
CA LYS A 516 -23.12 1.22 -17.03
C LYS A 516 -24.31 2.14 -16.78
#